data_AF-A0A9R0S0A0-F1
#
_entry.id   AF-A0A9R0S0A0-F1
#
_cell.length_a   1.000
_cell.length_b   1.000
_cell.length_c   1.000
_cell.angle_alpha   90.00
_cell.angle_beta   90.00
_cell.angle_gamma   90.00
#
_symmetry.space_group_name_H-M   'P 1'
#
loop_
_entity.id
_entity.type
_entity.pdbx_description
1 polymer ?
#
loop_
_entity_poly.entity_id
_entity_poly.type
_entity_poly.pdbx_seq_one_letter_code
_entity_poly.pdbx_strand_id
1 'polypeptide(L)'
;MWGERAHHRHGHHHDHVPSGGSKDRQPKFIADNYSSVDEVIAALREAGLESSNLILGIDFTKSNEWSGRHSFGRKSLHAISGTPNPYEQAISIIGRTLSPFDDDNLIPCFGFGDASTHDHSVFSFYQENRPCRGFEEVLDRYRQIVPHLNLSGPTSFAPLIYAAMSVVESSNCQYHVLVIIADGQVTTSTSGGRLSPQEQATIQAIVDASFYPLSIVMVGVGDGPWDAMQHFDDCIPDRAFDNFQFVNFTGIMSSSKDMSKKEAAFALAALMEIPTQYKATQGLRPPERHAQNANPPRILPPPSKVLERDNIVAASHTPAATSQSTDVGYTVSDEKVCPICLTNPKDMAFQCGHLTCRECGPTLSTCPVCRVPITHEALLVRRARPSEAEDPPFHPIWYQE
;
A
#
# COMPACT_ATOMS: atom_id res chain seq x y z
N MET A 1 -51.86 6.59 60.01
CA MET A 1 -51.85 5.12 60.18
C MET A 1 -50.47 4.66 59.72
N TRP A 2 -49.49 4.51 60.62
CA TRP A 2 -49.09 3.22 61.24
C TRP A 2 -48.78 2.14 60.17
N GLY A 3 -47.60 1.54 60.05
CA GLY A 3 -46.40 1.52 60.88
C GLY A 3 -45.28 0.64 60.26
N GLU A 4 -44.10 0.71 60.86
CA GLU A 4 -42.82 0.06 60.52
C GLU A 4 -42.75 -1.45 60.81
N ARG A 5 -41.70 -2.12 60.26
CA ARG A 5 -40.81 -3.15 60.86
C ARG A 5 -39.93 -3.76 59.75
N ALA A 6 -38.72 -4.30 59.91
CA ALA A 6 -37.54 -4.08 60.76
C ALA A 6 -36.42 -5.02 60.21
N HIS A 7 -35.17 -4.56 60.35
CA HIS A 7 -33.83 -5.17 60.15
C HIS A 7 -33.64 -6.71 60.07
N HIS A 8 -32.60 -7.13 59.32
CA HIS A 8 -31.43 -7.85 59.89
C HIS A 8 -30.18 -7.79 58.98
N ARG A 9 -29.05 -7.36 59.58
CA ARG A 9 -27.67 -7.47 59.07
C ARG A 9 -27.05 -8.77 59.57
N HIS A 10 -26.28 -9.45 58.73
CA HIS A 10 -25.20 -10.35 59.14
C HIS A 10 -23.95 -10.03 58.33
N GLY A 11 -22.85 -9.75 59.03
CA GLY A 11 -21.51 -9.68 58.46
C GLY A 11 -20.76 -10.98 58.75
N HIS A 12 -19.87 -11.36 57.83
CA HIS A 12 -18.77 -12.27 58.10
C HIS A 12 -17.53 -11.79 57.32
N HIS A 13 -16.45 -11.60 58.08
CA HIS A 13 -15.07 -11.42 57.62
C HIS A 13 -14.58 -12.65 56.85
N HIS A 14 -13.79 -12.45 55.77
CA HIS A 14 -12.67 -13.33 55.42
C HIS A 14 -11.61 -12.60 54.59
N ASP A 15 -10.42 -12.51 55.20
CA ASP A 15 -9.06 -12.71 54.70
C ASP A 15 -8.54 -11.99 53.43
N HIS A 16 -7.49 -11.22 53.70
CA HIS A 16 -6.55 -10.62 52.76
C HIS A 16 -5.64 -11.70 52.15
N VAL A 17 -5.66 -11.83 50.82
CA VAL A 17 -4.63 -12.52 50.03
C VAL A 17 -4.06 -11.52 49.02
N PRO A 18 -2.73 -11.29 48.98
CA PRO A 18 -2.13 -10.34 48.05
C PRO A 18 -1.93 -11.04 46.70
N SER A 19 -2.79 -10.74 45.73
CA SER A 19 -2.57 -11.16 44.35
C SER A 19 -1.81 -10.06 43.61
N GLY A 20 -0.52 -10.31 43.39
CA GLY A 20 0.28 -9.56 42.43
C GLY A 20 -0.33 -9.71 41.04
N GLY A 21 -1.05 -8.68 40.60
CA GLY A 21 -1.59 -8.55 39.27
C GLY A 21 -0.68 -7.66 38.43
N SER A 22 -0.18 -8.23 37.34
CA SER A 22 0.54 -7.57 36.25
C SER A 22 0.00 -6.16 35.99
N LYS A 23 0.91 -5.17 35.88
CA LYS A 23 0.56 -3.87 35.34
C LYS A 23 0.03 -4.08 33.92
N ASP A 24 -1.28 -4.10 33.78
CA ASP A 24 -1.96 -3.90 32.51
C ASP A 24 -1.38 -2.63 31.89
N ARG A 25 -0.55 -2.83 30.86
CA ARG A 25 -0.13 -1.76 29.98
C ARG A 25 -1.36 -1.40 29.16
N GLN A 26 -2.17 -0.50 29.71
CA GLN A 26 -3.17 0.24 28.93
C GLN A 26 -2.50 0.76 27.64
N PRO A 27 -3.21 0.78 26.50
CA PRO A 27 -2.69 1.36 25.27
C PRO A 27 -2.20 2.78 25.57
N LYS A 28 -0.94 3.07 25.25
CA LYS A 28 -0.42 4.43 25.35
C LYS A 28 -1.25 5.29 24.38
N PHE A 29 -1.99 6.25 24.92
CA PHE A 29 -2.75 7.23 24.15
C PHE A 29 -1.81 7.96 23.19
N ILE A 30 -2.07 7.84 21.88
CA ILE A 30 -1.34 8.58 20.85
C ILE A 30 -1.85 10.02 20.93
N ALA A 31 -0.97 10.99 21.16
CA ALA A 31 -1.38 12.39 21.28
C ALA A 31 -1.83 12.95 19.93
N ASP A 32 -3.00 13.60 19.84
CA ASP A 32 -3.58 14.04 18.55
C ASP A 32 -2.96 15.32 17.96
N ASN A 33 -1.81 15.78 18.46
CA ASN A 33 -1.24 17.07 18.10
C ASN A 33 0.16 16.94 17.49
N TYR A 34 0.23 16.36 16.29
CA TYR A 34 1.46 16.29 15.50
C TYR A 34 1.57 17.44 14.50
N SER A 35 2.79 17.94 14.32
CA SER A 35 3.13 19.02 13.41
C SER A 35 3.77 18.54 12.11
N SER A 36 4.21 17.28 12.06
CA SER A 36 4.82 16.65 10.88
C SER A 36 4.51 15.15 10.79
N VAL A 37 4.70 14.59 9.59
CA VAL A 37 4.62 13.14 9.35
C VAL A 37 5.68 12.36 10.15
N ASP A 38 6.87 12.93 10.32
CA ASP A 38 7.96 12.28 11.07
C ASP A 38 7.61 12.06 12.54
N GLU A 39 6.88 13.00 13.15
CA GLU A 39 6.41 12.84 14.53
C GLU A 39 5.37 11.70 14.64
N VAL A 40 4.51 11.54 13.64
CA VAL A 40 3.55 10.42 13.56
C VAL A 40 4.29 9.09 13.44
N ILE A 41 5.30 9.01 12.56
CA ILE A 41 6.13 7.81 12.39
C ILE A 41 6.82 7.44 13.72
N ALA A 42 7.40 8.43 14.42
CA ALA A 42 8.05 8.21 15.70
C ALA A 42 7.06 7.66 16.76
N ALA A 43 5.86 8.24 16.83
CA ALA A 43 4.82 7.80 17.76
C ALA A 43 4.35 6.36 17.50
N LEU A 44 4.20 5.97 16.22
CA LEU A 44 3.81 4.60 15.85
C LEU A 44 4.88 3.57 16.22
N ARG A 45 6.17 3.90 16.03
CA ARG A 45 7.27 3.06 16.50
C ARG A 45 7.24 2.89 18.02
N GLU A 46 6.99 3.96 18.77
CA GLU A 46 6.86 3.86 20.24
C GLU A 46 5.64 3.03 20.67
N ALA A 47 4.56 3.06 19.89
CA ALA A 47 3.37 2.26 20.13
C ALA A 47 3.58 0.76 19.86
N GLY A 48 4.69 0.39 19.21
CA GLY A 48 5.11 -1.00 18.98
C GLY A 48 4.84 -1.51 17.56
N LEU A 49 4.65 -0.62 16.58
CA LEU A 49 4.67 -1.00 15.17
C LEU A 49 6.13 -1.10 14.71
N GLU A 50 6.64 -2.33 14.66
CA GLU A 50 8.04 -2.60 14.30
C GLU A 50 8.20 -2.79 12.79
N SER A 51 7.31 -3.59 12.19
CA SER A 51 7.25 -3.85 10.76
C SER A 51 5.85 -4.17 10.25
N SER A 52 5.65 -3.97 8.95
CA SER A 52 4.42 -4.26 8.22
C SER A 52 4.73 -4.48 6.74
N ASN A 53 3.75 -4.98 6.00
CA ASN A 53 3.75 -4.96 4.54
C ASN A 53 2.51 -4.21 4.06
N LEU A 54 2.60 -3.55 2.91
CA LEU A 54 1.51 -2.73 2.38
C LEU A 54 0.87 -3.35 1.15
N ILE A 55 -0.46 -3.29 1.10
CA ILE A 55 -1.25 -3.62 -0.09
C ILE A 55 -2.04 -2.39 -0.47
N LEU A 56 -2.08 -2.03 -1.75
CA LEU A 56 -2.85 -0.89 -2.22
C LEU A 56 -3.97 -1.33 -3.16
N GLY A 57 -5.19 -0.88 -2.88
CA GLY A 57 -6.34 -1.01 -3.76
C GLY A 57 -6.88 0.34 -4.20
N ILE A 58 -7.15 0.48 -5.50
CA ILE A 58 -7.66 1.71 -6.09
C ILE A 58 -9.01 1.43 -6.76
N ASP A 59 -10.01 2.19 -6.33
CA ASP A 59 -11.34 2.21 -6.92
C ASP A 59 -11.31 2.89 -8.29
N PHE A 60 -11.80 2.20 -9.32
CA PHE A 60 -11.98 2.69 -10.69
C PHE A 60 -13.44 2.62 -11.15
N THR A 61 -14.37 2.76 -10.22
CA THR A 61 -15.80 2.86 -10.50
C THR A 61 -16.15 4.21 -11.11
N LYS A 62 -17.29 4.24 -11.80
CA LYS A 62 -17.77 5.39 -12.57
C LYS A 62 -18.19 6.56 -11.70
N SER A 63 -18.51 6.34 -10.42
CA SER A 63 -18.87 7.42 -9.50
C SER A 63 -17.80 8.50 -9.37
N ASN A 64 -16.54 8.12 -9.56
CA ASN A 64 -15.41 9.03 -9.66
C ASN A 64 -15.55 10.10 -10.75
N GLU A 65 -16.42 9.95 -11.75
CA GLU A 65 -16.71 10.99 -12.74
C GLU A 65 -17.47 12.20 -12.15
N TRP A 66 -18.28 11.98 -11.11
CA TRP A 66 -19.13 13.03 -10.52
C TRP A 66 -18.83 13.32 -9.04
N SER A 67 -18.16 12.42 -8.31
CA SER A 67 -17.81 12.60 -6.89
C SER A 67 -16.72 13.66 -6.64
N GLY A 68 -16.23 14.33 -7.69
CA GLY A 68 -15.37 15.53 -7.61
C GLY A 68 -16.10 16.84 -7.88
N ARG A 69 -17.43 16.84 -7.84
CA ARG A 69 -18.27 18.01 -8.18
C ARG A 69 -17.94 19.23 -7.32
N HIS A 70 -17.78 19.04 -6.02
CA HIS A 70 -17.48 20.11 -5.06
C HIS A 70 -16.00 20.17 -4.71
N SER A 71 -15.39 19.02 -4.40
CA SER A 71 -14.02 18.90 -3.90
C SER A 71 -12.95 19.03 -4.97
N PHE A 72 -13.28 18.76 -6.24
CA PHE A 72 -12.29 18.73 -7.33
C PHE A 72 -12.75 19.50 -8.59
N GLY A 73 -13.50 20.58 -8.38
CA GLY A 73 -13.83 21.54 -9.43
C GLY A 73 -14.61 20.94 -10.60
N ARG A 74 -15.51 19.97 -10.31
CA ARG A 74 -16.33 19.26 -11.32
C ARG A 74 -15.54 18.42 -12.31
N LYS A 75 -14.31 18.07 -11.95
CA LYS A 75 -13.51 17.09 -12.69
C LYS A 75 -13.71 15.71 -12.09
N SER A 76 -13.46 14.68 -12.91
CA SER A 76 -13.32 13.32 -12.39
C SER A 76 -12.17 13.27 -11.37
N LEU A 77 -12.36 12.49 -10.31
CA LEU A 77 -11.33 12.26 -9.29
C LEU A 77 -10.09 11.55 -9.86
N HIS A 78 -10.20 10.89 -11.03
CA HIS A 78 -9.08 10.30 -11.76
C HIS A 78 -8.51 11.20 -12.86
N ALA A 79 -8.94 12.46 -12.99
CA ALA A 79 -8.45 13.31 -14.07
C ALA A 79 -6.93 13.51 -13.98
N ILE A 80 -6.19 13.02 -14.97
CA ILE A 80 -4.74 13.21 -15.08
C ILE A 80 -4.46 14.60 -15.66
N SER A 81 -3.69 15.41 -14.95
CA SER A 81 -3.33 16.76 -15.36
C SER A 81 -1.98 17.20 -14.75
N GLY A 82 -1.56 18.45 -14.98
CA GLY A 82 -0.36 18.99 -14.34
C GLY A 82 -0.45 19.15 -12.82
N THR A 83 -1.66 19.09 -12.26
CA THR A 83 -1.89 19.09 -10.80
C THR A 83 -2.36 17.71 -10.35
N PRO A 84 -1.80 17.15 -9.25
CA PRO A 84 -2.22 15.86 -8.72
C PRO A 84 -3.70 15.82 -8.36
N ASN A 85 -4.42 14.82 -8.84
CA ASN A 85 -5.79 14.53 -8.41
C ASN A 85 -5.83 13.91 -6.99
N PRO A 86 -7.00 13.79 -6.36
CA PRO A 86 -7.10 13.30 -4.97
C PRO A 86 -6.49 11.91 -4.74
N TYR A 87 -6.59 10.99 -5.70
CA TYR A 87 -5.92 9.69 -5.62
C TYR A 87 -4.39 9.85 -5.62
N GLU A 88 -3.82 10.64 -6.54
CA GLU A 88 -2.38 10.90 -6.59
C GLU A 88 -1.86 11.54 -5.29
N GLN A 89 -2.62 12.48 -4.71
CA GLN A 89 -2.29 13.11 -3.44
C GLN A 89 -2.29 12.09 -2.29
N ALA A 90 -3.34 11.26 -2.20
CA ALA A 90 -3.43 10.22 -1.18
C ALA A 90 -2.28 9.21 -1.29
N ILE A 91 -2.02 8.66 -2.49
CA ILE A 91 -0.90 7.74 -2.76
C ILE A 91 0.43 8.35 -2.31
N SER A 92 0.68 9.62 -2.64
CA SER A 92 1.93 10.30 -2.28
C SER A 92 2.10 10.48 -0.77
N ILE A 93 1.04 10.85 -0.04
CA ILE A 93 1.14 11.04 1.41
C ILE A 93 1.20 9.69 2.13
N ILE A 94 0.42 8.70 1.71
CA ILE A 94 0.52 7.31 2.19
C ILE A 94 1.95 6.80 2.01
N GLY A 95 2.53 6.96 0.83
CA GLY A 95 3.90 6.52 0.56
C GLY A 95 4.93 7.16 1.49
N ARG A 96 4.80 8.45 1.81
CA ARG A 96 5.72 9.12 2.74
C ARG A 96 5.52 8.71 4.21
N THR A 97 4.33 8.28 4.58
CA THR A 97 3.95 8.00 5.98
C THR A 97 4.12 6.53 6.34
N LEU A 98 3.78 5.62 5.42
CA LEU A 98 3.76 4.17 5.63
C LEU A 98 4.97 3.43 5.08
N SER A 99 5.66 3.93 4.04
CA SER A 99 6.86 3.25 3.51
C SER A 99 7.98 3.01 4.55
N PRO A 100 8.17 3.84 5.60
CA PRO A 100 9.18 3.55 6.62
C PRO A 100 8.89 2.30 7.46
N PHE A 101 7.67 1.75 7.38
CA PHE A 101 7.25 0.53 8.07
C PHE A 101 7.10 -0.66 7.12
N ASP A 102 7.29 -0.46 5.81
CA ASP A 102 7.20 -1.52 4.81
C ASP A 102 8.54 -2.26 4.72
N ASP A 103 8.52 -3.58 4.93
CA ASP A 103 9.74 -4.37 5.12
C ASP A 103 10.58 -4.53 3.84
N ASP A 104 9.93 -4.61 2.68
CA ASP A 104 10.58 -4.98 1.41
C ASP A 104 10.43 -3.93 0.30
N ASN A 105 9.65 -2.86 0.54
CA ASN A 105 9.30 -1.83 -0.44
C ASN A 105 8.60 -2.42 -1.69
N LEU A 106 7.95 -3.57 -1.56
CA LEU A 106 7.17 -4.22 -2.60
C LEU A 106 5.69 -4.07 -2.28
N ILE A 107 4.98 -3.30 -3.10
CA ILE A 107 3.58 -2.94 -2.88
C ILE A 107 2.71 -3.67 -3.91
N PRO A 108 2.07 -4.80 -3.54
CA PRO A 108 0.96 -5.36 -4.31
C PRO A 108 -0.11 -4.30 -4.56
N CYS A 109 -0.39 -4.01 -5.83
CA CYS A 109 -1.30 -2.95 -6.25
C CYS A 109 -2.41 -3.50 -7.14
N PHE A 110 -3.66 -3.23 -6.75
CA PHE A 110 -4.84 -3.73 -7.42
C PHE A 110 -5.81 -2.60 -7.80
N GLY A 111 -6.45 -2.73 -8.95
CA GLY A 111 -7.60 -1.92 -9.35
C GLY A 111 -8.90 -2.73 -9.33
N PHE A 112 -10.03 -2.09 -9.05
CA PHE A 112 -11.35 -2.73 -9.07
C PHE A 112 -12.45 -1.77 -9.55
N GLY A 113 -13.59 -2.31 -9.98
CA GLY A 113 -14.76 -1.52 -10.38
C GLY A 113 -14.74 -0.95 -11.80
N ASP A 114 -13.69 -1.20 -12.58
CA ASP A 114 -13.68 -0.89 -14.01
C ASP A 114 -14.51 -1.92 -14.81
N ALA A 115 -14.72 -1.67 -16.11
CA ALA A 115 -15.51 -2.54 -16.97
C ALA A 115 -14.93 -3.96 -17.13
N SER A 116 -13.65 -4.19 -16.82
CA SER A 116 -13.08 -5.55 -16.81
C SER A 116 -13.40 -6.32 -15.53
N THR A 117 -13.53 -5.62 -14.40
CA THR A 117 -13.63 -6.25 -13.07
C THR A 117 -15.02 -6.24 -12.44
N HIS A 118 -15.79 -5.16 -12.66
CA HIS A 118 -17.06 -4.87 -11.98
C HIS A 118 -16.91 -5.07 -10.45
N ASP A 119 -17.89 -5.70 -9.79
CA ASP A 119 -17.89 -6.02 -8.36
C ASP A 119 -17.48 -7.48 -8.05
N HIS A 120 -16.82 -8.17 -8.99
CA HIS A 120 -16.53 -9.61 -8.90
C HIS A 120 -15.04 -9.96 -8.85
N SER A 121 -14.16 -9.04 -9.25
CA SER A 121 -12.73 -9.31 -9.39
C SER A 121 -11.90 -8.05 -9.16
N VAL A 122 -10.59 -8.22 -9.11
CA VAL A 122 -9.63 -7.12 -9.17
C VAL A 122 -8.68 -7.37 -10.35
N PHE A 123 -8.00 -6.33 -10.83
CA PHE A 123 -6.86 -6.50 -11.73
C PHE A 123 -5.57 -6.06 -11.02
N SER A 124 -4.49 -6.80 -11.22
CA SER A 124 -3.16 -6.40 -10.79
C SER A 124 -2.62 -5.27 -11.68
N PHE A 125 -1.85 -4.34 -11.11
CA PHE A 125 -1.21 -3.25 -11.85
C PHE A 125 -0.17 -3.74 -12.87
N TYR A 126 0.46 -4.88 -12.60
CA TYR A 126 1.39 -5.55 -13.51
C TYR A 126 0.97 -7.00 -13.79
N GLN A 127 1.45 -7.53 -14.92
CA GLN A 127 1.30 -8.94 -15.25
C GLN A 127 1.91 -9.83 -14.16
N GLU A 128 1.40 -11.06 -14.05
CA GLU A 128 1.90 -12.08 -13.12
C GLU A 128 1.89 -11.63 -11.65
N ASN A 129 1.02 -10.67 -11.30
CA ASN A 129 0.88 -10.11 -9.95
C ASN A 129 2.19 -9.52 -9.39
N ARG A 130 3.08 -9.03 -10.27
CA ARG A 130 4.31 -8.36 -9.84
C ARG A 130 3.96 -7.13 -8.99
N PRO A 131 4.50 -6.99 -7.76
CA PRO A 131 4.31 -5.80 -6.95
C PRO A 131 5.07 -4.59 -7.53
N CYS A 132 4.57 -3.39 -7.20
CA CYS A 132 5.28 -2.13 -7.44
C CYS A 132 6.47 -2.00 -6.49
N ARG A 133 7.57 -1.40 -6.95
CA ARG A 133 8.77 -1.09 -6.16
C ARG A 133 8.62 0.31 -5.58
N GLY A 134 8.03 0.38 -4.38
CA GLY A 134 7.72 1.61 -3.68
C GLY A 134 6.64 2.46 -4.34
N PHE A 135 6.22 3.50 -3.62
CA PHE A 135 5.09 4.36 -4.02
C PHE A 135 5.38 5.25 -5.23
N GLU A 136 6.64 5.45 -5.59
CA GLU A 136 7.01 6.12 -6.84
C GLU A 136 6.54 5.30 -8.06
N GLU A 137 6.84 3.99 -8.10
CA GLU A 137 6.36 3.11 -9.17
C GLU A 137 4.83 2.96 -9.13
N VAL A 138 4.22 2.95 -7.94
CA VAL A 138 2.75 2.96 -7.81
C VAL A 138 2.13 4.17 -8.51
N LEU A 139 2.64 5.36 -8.23
CA LEU A 139 2.09 6.62 -8.74
C LEU A 139 2.28 6.72 -10.26
N ASP A 140 3.44 6.35 -10.76
CA ASP A 140 3.72 6.31 -12.20
C ASP A 140 2.84 5.28 -12.91
N ARG A 141 2.68 4.10 -12.32
CA ARG A 141 1.85 3.05 -12.90
C ARG A 141 0.37 3.42 -12.90
N TYR A 142 -0.12 4.05 -11.82
CA TYR A 142 -1.48 4.60 -11.76
C TYR A 142 -1.74 5.58 -12.93
N ARG A 143 -0.82 6.54 -13.17
CA ARG A 143 -0.94 7.49 -14.29
C ARG A 143 -0.94 6.84 -15.65
N GLN A 144 -0.23 5.72 -15.81
CA GLN A 144 -0.20 4.95 -17.06
C GLN A 144 -1.50 4.16 -17.28
N ILE A 145 -2.09 3.63 -16.21
CA ILE A 145 -3.29 2.78 -16.29
C ILE A 145 -4.55 3.62 -16.55
N VAL A 146 -4.75 4.70 -15.78
CA VAL A 146 -6.00 5.48 -15.75
C VAL A 146 -6.53 5.87 -17.13
N PRO A 147 -5.72 6.40 -18.07
CA PRO A 147 -6.21 6.82 -19.39
C PRO A 147 -6.78 5.68 -20.25
N HIS A 148 -6.52 4.43 -19.88
CA HIS A 148 -6.91 3.24 -20.64
C HIS A 148 -8.06 2.46 -19.99
N LEU A 149 -8.53 2.89 -18.83
CA LEU A 149 -9.66 2.28 -18.13
C LEU A 149 -11.01 2.76 -18.69
N ASN A 150 -12.01 1.90 -18.57
CA ASN A 150 -13.41 2.27 -18.73
C ASN A 150 -14.07 2.14 -17.36
N LEU A 151 -14.30 3.26 -16.69
CA LEU A 151 -14.88 3.27 -15.34
C LEU A 151 -16.30 2.68 -15.36
N SER A 152 -16.63 1.80 -14.42
CA SER A 152 -17.88 1.04 -14.41
C SER A 152 -18.48 0.91 -13.00
N GLY A 153 -18.99 -0.26 -12.66
CA GLY A 153 -19.54 -0.63 -11.36
C GLY A 153 -20.22 -1.99 -11.48
N PRO A 154 -21.00 -2.45 -10.48
CA PRO A 154 -21.22 -1.86 -9.17
C PRO A 154 -19.95 -1.76 -8.31
N THR A 155 -20.06 -1.13 -7.14
CA THR A 155 -18.93 -0.91 -6.21
C THR A 155 -19.04 -1.87 -5.03
N SER A 156 -18.05 -2.75 -4.86
CA SER A 156 -17.88 -3.65 -3.72
C SER A 156 -16.40 -3.76 -3.38
N PHE A 157 -16.04 -3.73 -2.09
CA PHE A 157 -14.64 -3.95 -1.66
C PHE A 157 -14.32 -5.42 -1.46
N ALA A 158 -15.32 -6.30 -1.49
CA ALA A 158 -15.12 -7.72 -1.23
C ALA A 158 -14.05 -8.36 -2.13
N PRO A 159 -14.02 -8.16 -3.47
CA PRO A 159 -12.99 -8.76 -4.31
C PRO A 159 -11.57 -8.34 -3.92
N LEU A 160 -11.39 -7.08 -3.53
CA LEU A 160 -10.11 -6.52 -3.11
C LEU A 160 -9.67 -7.07 -1.75
N ILE A 161 -10.59 -7.12 -0.78
CA ILE A 161 -10.29 -7.65 0.56
C ILE A 161 -9.89 -9.13 0.47
N TYR A 162 -10.61 -9.94 -0.32
CA TYR A 162 -10.22 -11.33 -0.54
C TYR A 162 -8.88 -11.47 -1.27
N ALA A 163 -8.58 -10.61 -2.25
CA ALA A 163 -7.26 -10.59 -2.89
C ALA A 163 -6.14 -10.26 -1.88
N ALA A 164 -6.39 -9.34 -0.95
CA ALA A 164 -5.44 -9.01 0.11
C ALA A 164 -5.24 -10.19 1.08
N MET A 165 -6.29 -10.92 1.44
CA MET A 165 -6.17 -12.16 2.23
C MET A 165 -5.26 -13.18 1.52
N SER A 166 -5.37 -13.36 0.20
CA SER A 166 -4.47 -14.26 -0.55
C SER A 166 -3.01 -13.79 -0.55
N VAL A 167 -2.75 -12.48 -0.52
CA VAL A 167 -1.38 -11.94 -0.33
C VAL A 167 -0.87 -12.27 1.07
N VAL A 168 -1.69 -12.11 2.11
CA VAL A 168 -1.35 -12.48 3.49
C VAL A 168 -1.05 -13.98 3.61
N GLU A 169 -1.84 -14.84 2.96
CA GLU A 169 -1.58 -16.30 2.94
C GLU A 169 -0.24 -16.62 2.25
N SER A 170 0.02 -15.98 1.11
CA SER A 170 1.22 -16.21 0.29
C SER A 170 2.50 -15.70 0.95
N SER A 171 2.39 -14.71 1.85
CA SER A 171 3.49 -14.16 2.65
C SER A 171 3.72 -14.94 3.95
N ASN A 172 3.20 -16.17 4.06
CA ASN A 172 3.30 -16.99 5.26
C ASN A 172 2.66 -16.32 6.49
N CYS A 173 1.52 -15.65 6.26
CA CYS A 173 0.73 -14.93 7.27
C CYS A 173 1.49 -13.80 7.97
N GLN A 174 2.34 -13.07 7.23
CA GLN A 174 2.91 -11.83 7.74
C GLN A 174 1.84 -10.75 7.87
N TYR A 175 2.06 -9.80 8.77
CA TYR A 175 1.13 -8.68 8.98
C TYR A 175 1.12 -7.75 7.77
N HIS A 176 -0.09 -7.41 7.29
CA HIS A 176 -0.30 -6.48 6.20
C HIS A 176 -1.28 -5.37 6.58
N VAL A 177 -1.11 -4.20 5.97
CA VAL A 177 -2.09 -3.13 5.94
C VAL A 177 -2.59 -2.97 4.51
N LEU A 178 -3.87 -3.29 4.28
CA LEU A 178 -4.57 -2.96 3.04
C LEU A 178 -5.05 -1.52 3.09
N VAL A 179 -4.54 -0.69 2.19
CA VAL A 179 -5.02 0.67 1.99
C VAL A 179 -5.94 0.71 0.77
N ILE A 180 -7.20 1.06 0.98
CA ILE A 180 -8.21 1.21 -0.08
C ILE A 180 -8.42 2.70 -0.32
N ILE A 181 -8.10 3.20 -1.51
CA ILE A 181 -8.45 4.58 -1.89
C ILE A 181 -9.71 4.52 -2.75
N ALA A 182 -10.79 5.14 -2.29
CA ALA A 182 -12.08 5.09 -2.97
C ALA A 182 -12.96 6.32 -2.68
N ASP A 183 -14.00 6.52 -3.47
CA ASP A 183 -14.92 7.67 -3.34
C ASP A 183 -16.11 7.44 -2.39
N GLY A 184 -16.13 6.27 -1.74
CA GLY A 184 -17.12 5.90 -0.73
C GLY A 184 -18.47 5.48 -1.28
N GLN A 185 -18.67 5.46 -2.60
CA GLN A 185 -19.95 5.10 -3.23
C GLN A 185 -20.14 3.58 -3.38
N VAL A 186 -20.09 2.84 -2.26
CA VAL A 186 -20.53 1.43 -2.26
C VAL A 186 -21.99 1.39 -2.73
N THR A 187 -22.30 0.48 -3.65
CA THR A 187 -23.64 0.45 -4.26
C THR A 187 -24.69 0.12 -3.20
N THR A 188 -25.57 1.07 -2.87
CA THR A 188 -26.58 0.93 -1.81
C THR A 188 -27.91 0.40 -2.35
N SER A 189 -28.71 -0.21 -1.47
CA SER A 189 -30.07 -0.65 -1.83
C SER A 189 -31.01 0.55 -1.95
N THR A 190 -31.83 0.57 -3.00
CA THR A 190 -32.87 1.59 -3.20
C THR A 190 -34.11 1.40 -2.31
N SER A 191 -34.12 0.40 -1.42
CA SER A 191 -35.31 0.00 -0.65
C SER A 191 -35.03 -0.17 0.86
N GLY A 192 -35.47 0.82 1.64
CA GLY A 192 -35.97 0.67 3.02
C GLY A 192 -35.12 -0.11 4.03
N GLY A 193 -33.86 0.29 4.23
CA GLY A 193 -33.06 -0.16 5.38
C GLY A 193 -32.44 -1.57 5.26
N ARG A 194 -32.55 -2.23 4.11
CA ARG A 194 -31.83 -3.48 3.83
C ARG A 194 -30.54 -3.20 3.08
N LEU A 195 -29.44 -3.81 3.50
CA LEU A 195 -28.16 -3.76 2.80
C LEU A 195 -28.29 -4.33 1.38
N SER A 196 -27.57 -3.74 0.44
CA SER A 196 -27.41 -4.26 -0.91
C SER A 196 -26.56 -5.54 -0.92
N PRO A 197 -26.55 -6.31 -2.03
CA PRO A 197 -25.63 -7.42 -2.19
C PRO A 197 -24.15 -7.00 -2.05
N GLN A 198 -23.79 -5.81 -2.53
CA GLN A 198 -22.42 -5.30 -2.48
C GLN A 198 -22.02 -4.88 -1.06
N GLU A 199 -22.93 -4.24 -0.32
CA GLU A 199 -22.72 -3.90 1.09
C GLU A 199 -22.57 -5.17 1.93
N GLN A 200 -23.47 -6.15 1.75
CA GLN A 200 -23.41 -7.43 2.46
C GLN A 200 -22.12 -8.19 2.16
N ALA A 201 -21.69 -8.23 0.90
CA ALA A 201 -20.45 -8.88 0.49
C ALA A 201 -19.22 -8.18 1.09
N THR A 202 -19.22 -6.84 1.11
CA THR A 202 -18.14 -6.04 1.71
C THR A 202 -18.04 -6.29 3.21
N ILE A 203 -19.16 -6.25 3.93
CA ILE A 203 -19.21 -6.55 5.36
C ILE A 203 -18.69 -7.95 5.64
N GLN A 204 -19.14 -8.95 4.87
CA GLN A 204 -18.68 -10.33 5.05
C GLN A 204 -17.17 -10.45 4.82
N ALA A 205 -16.63 -9.80 3.80
CA ALA A 205 -15.19 -9.82 3.54
C ALA A 205 -14.39 -9.15 4.67
N ILE A 206 -14.90 -8.07 5.27
CA ILE A 206 -14.28 -7.43 6.45
C ILE A 206 -14.27 -8.40 7.65
N VAL A 207 -15.39 -9.08 7.91
CA VAL A 207 -15.50 -10.11 8.97
C VAL A 207 -14.51 -11.24 8.73
N ASP A 208 -14.47 -11.80 7.51
CA ASP A 208 -13.55 -12.89 7.17
C ASP A 208 -12.09 -12.44 7.30
N ALA A 209 -11.76 -11.23 6.85
CA ALA A 209 -10.43 -10.64 6.98
C ALA A 209 -10.00 -10.42 8.44
N SER A 210 -10.94 -10.29 9.39
CA SER A 210 -10.59 -10.13 10.81
C SER A 210 -9.95 -11.39 11.42
N PHE A 211 -10.02 -12.54 10.74
CA PHE A 211 -9.30 -13.75 11.15
C PHE A 211 -7.88 -13.85 10.57
N TYR A 212 -7.45 -12.83 9.81
CA TYR A 212 -6.12 -12.73 9.22
C TYR A 212 -5.30 -11.64 9.90
N PRO A 213 -3.96 -11.71 9.85
CA PRO A 213 -3.11 -10.59 10.26
C PRO A 213 -3.17 -9.44 9.24
N LEU A 214 -4.36 -8.86 9.08
CA LEU A 214 -4.70 -7.88 8.07
C LEU A 214 -5.50 -6.72 8.70
N SER A 215 -4.93 -5.54 8.63
CA SER A 215 -5.62 -4.27 8.89
C SER A 215 -6.10 -3.65 7.59
N ILE A 216 -7.23 -2.97 7.60
CA ILE A 216 -7.83 -2.30 6.44
C ILE A 216 -7.99 -0.81 6.75
N VAL A 217 -7.42 0.05 5.92
CA VAL A 217 -7.59 1.51 6.00
C VAL A 217 -8.27 1.98 4.73
N MET A 218 -9.50 2.48 4.84
CA MET A 218 -10.24 3.06 3.73
C MET A 218 -10.07 4.58 3.72
N VAL A 219 -9.40 5.08 2.68
CA VAL A 219 -9.12 6.49 2.45
C VAL A 219 -10.15 7.06 1.49
N GLY A 220 -11.08 7.84 2.04
CA GLY A 220 -12.17 8.49 1.33
C GLY A 220 -11.74 9.75 0.59
N VAL A 221 -11.74 9.70 -0.74
CA VAL A 221 -11.47 10.84 -1.62
C VAL A 221 -12.74 11.33 -2.33
N GLY A 222 -12.93 12.64 -2.42
CA GLY A 222 -14.08 13.24 -3.10
C GLY A 222 -15.17 13.73 -2.15
N ASP A 223 -16.37 13.88 -2.70
CA ASP A 223 -17.49 14.57 -2.05
C ASP A 223 -18.23 13.70 -1.02
N GLY A 224 -18.02 12.37 -1.02
CA GLY A 224 -18.88 11.43 -0.30
C GLY A 224 -20.25 11.27 -0.97
N PRO A 225 -21.32 10.89 -0.23
CA PRO A 225 -21.41 10.78 1.24
C PRO A 225 -20.58 9.65 1.86
N TRP A 226 -20.33 9.74 3.17
CA TRP A 226 -19.46 8.83 3.92
C TRP A 226 -20.20 7.96 4.95
N ASP A 227 -21.53 8.03 5.02
CA ASP A 227 -22.33 7.36 6.06
C ASP A 227 -22.11 5.83 6.09
N ALA A 228 -22.03 5.19 4.91
CA ALA A 228 -21.76 3.76 4.81
C ALA A 228 -20.35 3.40 5.33
N MET A 229 -19.36 4.27 5.10
CA MET A 229 -17.99 4.03 5.57
C MET A 229 -17.88 4.18 7.09
N GLN A 230 -18.59 5.16 7.66
CA GLN A 230 -18.71 5.30 9.12
C GLN A 230 -19.41 4.09 9.76
N HIS A 231 -20.41 3.53 9.08
CA HIS A 231 -21.05 2.30 9.55
C HIS A 231 -20.09 1.11 9.55
N PHE A 232 -19.23 0.99 8.53
CA PHE A 232 -18.25 -0.11 8.47
C PHE A 232 -17.15 0.00 9.54
N ASP A 233 -16.80 1.22 9.94
CA ASP A 233 -15.88 1.52 11.04
C ASP A 233 -16.41 0.97 12.38
N ASP A 234 -17.58 1.45 12.81
CA ASP A 234 -18.02 1.29 14.20
C ASP A 234 -19.02 0.15 14.43
N CYS A 235 -19.69 -0.34 13.37
CA CYS A 235 -20.94 -1.09 13.54
C CYS A 235 -20.96 -2.50 12.96
N ILE A 236 -19.82 -3.05 12.51
CA ILE A 236 -19.78 -4.43 11.99
C ILE A 236 -19.69 -5.44 13.15
N PRO A 237 -20.75 -6.26 13.39
CA PRO A 237 -20.72 -7.32 14.40
C PRO A 237 -19.86 -8.50 13.96
N ASP A 238 -19.50 -9.38 14.90
CA ASP A 238 -18.86 -10.68 14.66
C ASP A 238 -17.41 -10.67 14.11
N ARG A 239 -16.74 -9.51 14.09
CA ARG A 239 -15.29 -9.42 13.81
C ARG A 239 -14.48 -9.98 14.98
N ALA A 240 -13.38 -10.68 14.68
CA ALA A 240 -12.46 -11.20 15.71
C ALA A 240 -11.69 -10.07 16.42
N PHE A 241 -11.40 -8.99 15.70
CA PHE A 241 -10.92 -7.72 16.23
C PHE A 241 -11.36 -6.59 15.29
N ASP A 242 -11.28 -5.35 15.75
CA ASP A 242 -11.55 -4.19 14.90
C ASP A 242 -10.43 -4.02 13.87
N ASN A 243 -10.70 -4.35 12.61
CA ASN A 243 -9.70 -4.41 11.55
C ASN A 243 -9.94 -3.41 10.42
N PHE A 244 -10.85 -2.44 10.59
CA PHE A 244 -11.23 -1.50 9.55
C PHE A 244 -11.23 -0.08 10.10
N GLN A 245 -10.50 0.83 9.46
CA GLN A 245 -10.44 2.26 9.78
C GLN A 245 -10.89 3.07 8.57
N PHE A 246 -11.86 3.97 8.74
CA PHE A 246 -12.21 4.98 7.73
C PHE A 246 -11.49 6.32 7.94
N VAL A 247 -10.99 6.93 6.85
CA VAL A 247 -10.34 8.24 6.86
C VAL A 247 -10.91 9.15 5.78
N ASN A 248 -11.55 10.25 6.18
CA ASN A 248 -12.04 11.27 5.26
C ASN A 248 -10.90 12.20 4.80
N PHE A 249 -10.14 11.76 3.79
CA PHE A 249 -9.00 12.50 3.23
C PHE A 249 -9.39 13.89 2.74
N THR A 250 -10.48 13.98 1.97
CA THR A 250 -10.93 15.26 1.42
C THR A 250 -11.31 16.25 2.53
N GLY A 251 -11.95 15.78 3.61
CA GLY A 251 -12.27 16.61 4.77
C GLY A 251 -11.02 17.18 5.44
N ILE A 252 -9.98 16.35 5.65
CA ILE A 252 -8.71 16.78 6.26
C ILE A 252 -7.99 17.78 5.35
N MET A 253 -7.90 17.47 4.05
CA MET A 253 -7.23 18.32 3.06
C MET A 253 -7.94 19.67 2.84
N SER A 254 -9.25 19.74 3.11
CA SER A 254 -10.04 20.98 3.01
C SER A 254 -9.91 21.91 4.23
N SER A 255 -9.24 21.49 5.30
CA SER A 255 -9.06 22.33 6.49
C SER A 255 -8.20 23.58 6.21
N SER A 256 -8.25 24.58 7.09
CA SER A 256 -7.47 25.82 6.99
C SER A 256 -6.03 25.71 7.51
N LYS A 257 -5.59 24.50 7.91
CA LYS A 257 -4.23 24.26 8.44
C LYS A 257 -3.16 24.38 7.34
N ASP A 258 -1.90 24.52 7.74
CA ASP A 258 -0.76 24.41 6.83
C ASP A 258 -0.66 23.00 6.23
N MET A 259 -0.10 22.87 5.02
CA MET A 259 -0.03 21.57 4.32
C MET A 259 0.66 20.48 5.15
N SER A 260 1.77 20.78 5.82
CA SER A 260 2.47 19.79 6.69
C SER A 260 1.57 19.26 7.81
N LYS A 261 0.75 20.12 8.41
CA LYS A 261 -0.21 19.73 9.46
C LYS A 261 -1.39 18.95 8.91
N LYS A 262 -1.82 19.22 7.67
CA LYS A 262 -2.84 18.39 7.00
C LYS A 262 -2.32 17.00 6.73
N GLU A 263 -1.10 16.90 6.22
CA GLU A 263 -0.43 15.62 5.97
C GLU A 263 -0.22 14.83 7.27
N ALA A 264 0.26 15.48 8.34
CA ALA A 264 0.38 14.86 9.65
C ALA A 264 -0.97 14.39 10.22
N ALA A 265 -2.02 15.20 10.07
CA ALA A 265 -3.36 14.83 10.52
C ALA A 265 -3.93 13.64 9.73
N PHE A 266 -3.70 13.59 8.42
CA PHE A 266 -4.09 12.44 7.59
C PHE A 266 -3.29 11.19 7.96
N ALA A 267 -1.98 11.31 8.13
CA ALA A 267 -1.12 10.21 8.57
C ALA A 267 -1.58 9.64 9.92
N LEU A 268 -1.86 10.50 10.89
CA LEU A 268 -2.37 10.08 12.19
C LEU A 268 -3.71 9.36 12.04
N ALA A 269 -4.67 9.96 11.32
CA ALA A 269 -5.99 9.37 11.15
C ALA A 269 -5.94 7.99 10.46
N ALA A 270 -5.04 7.81 9.49
CA ALA A 270 -4.86 6.52 8.83
C ALA A 270 -4.20 5.46 9.72
N LEU A 271 -3.46 5.86 10.76
CA LEU A 271 -2.55 4.97 11.47
C LEU A 271 -2.83 4.82 12.95
N MET A 272 -3.77 5.58 13.52
CA MET A 272 -4.00 5.62 14.96
C MET A 272 -4.46 4.27 15.54
N GLU A 273 -5.14 3.44 14.76
CA GLU A 273 -5.57 2.11 15.19
C GLU A 273 -4.54 1.01 14.91
N ILE A 274 -3.66 1.21 13.93
CA ILE A 274 -2.72 0.20 13.43
C ILE A 274 -1.89 -0.46 14.54
N PRO A 275 -1.32 0.25 15.54
CA PRO A 275 -0.58 -0.40 16.61
C PRO A 275 -1.42 -1.34 17.49
N THR A 276 -2.71 -1.01 17.71
CA THR A 276 -3.62 -1.86 18.49
C THR A 276 -4.08 -3.05 17.65
N GLN A 277 -4.39 -2.81 16.37
CA GLN A 277 -4.75 -3.84 15.42
C GLN A 277 -3.60 -4.84 15.22
N TYR A 278 -2.37 -4.36 14.98
CA TYR A 278 -1.16 -5.19 14.90
C TYR A 278 -1.02 -6.13 16.11
N LYS A 279 -1.18 -5.60 17.33
CA LYS A 279 -1.15 -6.42 18.56
C LYS A 279 -2.25 -7.47 18.60
N ALA A 280 -3.48 -7.12 18.17
CA ALA A 280 -4.59 -8.05 18.09
C ALA A 280 -4.33 -9.19 17.09
N THR A 281 -3.51 -8.96 16.06
CA THR A 281 -3.13 -10.00 15.09
C THR A 281 -2.09 -10.99 15.61
N GLN A 282 -1.38 -10.67 16.69
CA GLN A 282 -0.32 -11.54 17.21
C GLN A 282 -0.89 -12.87 17.71
N GLY A 283 -0.53 -13.95 17.03
CA GLY A 283 -1.00 -15.30 17.33
C GLY A 283 -2.28 -15.71 16.59
N LEU A 284 -2.84 -14.84 15.73
CA LEU A 284 -3.88 -15.25 14.80
C LEU A 284 -3.34 -16.32 13.84
N ARG A 285 -4.19 -17.30 13.57
CA ARG A 285 -3.98 -18.30 12.53
C ARG A 285 -5.21 -18.30 11.65
N PRO A 286 -5.08 -17.97 10.36
CA PRO A 286 -6.21 -18.02 9.44
C PRO A 286 -6.93 -19.37 9.50
N PRO A 287 -8.28 -19.40 9.40
CA PRO A 287 -9.04 -20.64 9.48
C PRO A 287 -8.67 -21.58 8.32
N GLU A 288 -8.44 -22.87 8.62
CA GLU A 288 -8.26 -23.90 7.57
C GLU A 288 -9.45 -23.95 6.58
N ARG A 289 -10.62 -23.47 6.99
CA ARG A 289 -11.86 -23.43 6.19
C ARG A 289 -11.74 -22.62 4.90
N HIS A 290 -10.93 -21.56 4.85
CA HIS A 290 -10.78 -20.78 3.61
C HIS A 290 -9.90 -21.48 2.56
N ALA A 291 -9.09 -22.48 2.95
CA ALA A 291 -8.46 -23.39 2.00
C ALA A 291 -9.50 -24.27 1.24
N GLN A 292 -10.76 -24.32 1.72
CA GLN A 292 -11.88 -25.05 1.11
C GLN A 292 -12.96 -24.14 0.50
N ASN A 293 -12.77 -22.81 0.46
CA ASN A 293 -13.66 -21.94 -0.31
C ASN A 293 -13.51 -22.29 -1.80
N ALA A 294 -14.61 -22.70 -2.44
CA ALA A 294 -14.59 -23.33 -3.75
C ALA A 294 -14.12 -22.43 -4.91
N ASN A 295 -13.92 -21.13 -4.69
CA ASN A 295 -13.42 -20.19 -5.70
C ASN A 295 -12.42 -19.20 -5.07
N PRO A 296 -11.12 -19.27 -5.44
CA PRO A 296 -10.16 -18.24 -5.04
C PRO A 296 -10.52 -16.88 -5.63
N PRO A 297 -10.06 -15.76 -5.01
CA PRO A 297 -10.30 -14.42 -5.56
C PRO A 297 -9.77 -14.32 -6.98
N ARG A 298 -10.58 -13.78 -7.88
CA ARG A 298 -10.21 -13.64 -9.29
C ARG A 298 -9.37 -12.38 -9.47
N ILE A 299 -8.06 -12.56 -9.52
CA ILE A 299 -7.09 -11.50 -9.85
C ILE A 299 -6.78 -11.58 -11.35
N LEU A 300 -7.22 -10.56 -12.09
CA LEU A 300 -7.00 -10.41 -13.52
C LEU A 300 -5.64 -9.76 -13.81
N PRO A 301 -5.06 -9.99 -15.00
CA PRO A 301 -3.96 -9.15 -15.47
C PRO A 301 -4.43 -7.70 -15.71
N PRO A 302 -3.50 -6.74 -15.91
CA PRO A 302 -3.86 -5.39 -16.31
C PRO A 302 -4.80 -5.38 -17.53
N PRO A 303 -5.73 -4.41 -17.65
CA PRO A 303 -6.66 -4.34 -18.77
C PRO A 303 -5.95 -4.34 -20.13
N SER A 304 -6.54 -4.96 -21.15
CA SER A 304 -5.87 -5.22 -22.45
C SER A 304 -5.25 -3.98 -23.08
N LYS A 305 -5.92 -2.82 -23.00
CA LYS A 305 -5.39 -1.55 -23.52
C LYS A 305 -4.12 -1.08 -22.82
N VAL A 306 -3.98 -1.38 -21.52
CA VAL A 306 -2.75 -1.11 -20.75
C VAL A 306 -1.64 -2.03 -21.25
N LEU A 307 -1.93 -3.34 -21.40
CA LEU A 307 -0.96 -4.33 -21.89
C LEU A 307 -0.49 -4.04 -23.32
N GLU A 308 -1.41 -3.63 -24.21
CA GLU A 308 -1.07 -3.19 -25.57
C GLU A 308 -0.07 -2.03 -25.54
N ARG A 309 -0.28 -1.05 -24.66
CA ARG A 309 0.64 0.07 -24.49
C ARG A 309 1.98 -0.35 -23.91
N ASP A 310 1.98 -1.22 -22.90
CA ASP A 310 3.21 -1.78 -22.33
C ASP A 310 4.04 -2.49 -23.42
N ASN A 311 3.39 -3.26 -24.29
CA ASN A 311 4.04 -3.94 -25.41
C ASN A 311 4.61 -2.96 -26.44
N ILE A 312 3.91 -1.87 -26.74
CA ILE A 312 4.41 -0.82 -27.66
C ILE A 312 5.65 -0.13 -27.06
N VAL A 313 5.61 0.20 -25.77
CA VAL A 313 6.74 0.82 -25.06
C VAL A 313 7.93 -0.15 -25.00
N ALA A 314 7.70 -1.42 -24.66
CA ALA A 314 8.74 -2.44 -24.65
C ALA A 314 9.36 -2.64 -26.04
N ALA A 315 8.54 -2.73 -27.09
CA ALA A 315 9.01 -2.85 -28.48
C ALA A 315 9.86 -1.65 -28.92
N SER A 316 9.51 -0.44 -28.46
CA SER A 316 10.26 0.79 -28.72
C SER A 316 11.61 0.86 -28.00
N HIS A 317 11.82 0.06 -26.95
CA HIS A 317 13.06 -0.03 -26.20
C HIS A 317 13.96 -1.23 -26.57
N THR A 318 13.50 -2.10 -27.46
CA THR A 318 14.33 -3.15 -28.07
C THR A 318 15.32 -2.51 -29.06
N PRO A 319 16.65 -2.77 -28.97
CA PRO A 319 17.57 -2.33 -30.01
C PRO A 319 17.23 -3.08 -31.30
N ALA A 320 16.72 -2.37 -32.30
CA ALA A 320 16.60 -2.91 -33.64
C ALA A 320 17.99 -3.34 -34.12
N ALA A 321 18.14 -4.63 -34.40
CA ALA A 321 19.30 -5.12 -35.12
C ALA A 321 19.32 -4.48 -36.52
N THR A 322 20.37 -3.70 -36.78
CA THR A 322 20.84 -3.27 -38.11
C THR A 322 19.94 -2.30 -38.89
N SER A 323 20.28 -1.01 -38.95
CA SER A 323 20.92 -0.38 -40.12
C SER A 323 20.93 1.16 -40.05
N GLN A 324 22.15 1.70 -40.22
CA GLN A 324 22.56 2.99 -40.80
C GLN A 324 22.15 4.34 -40.17
N SER A 325 23.19 5.17 -40.04
CA SER A 325 23.26 6.56 -39.59
C SER A 325 22.36 7.53 -40.35
N THR A 326 21.77 8.49 -39.64
CA THR A 326 21.93 9.94 -39.86
C THR A 326 21.50 10.71 -38.63
N ASP A 327 22.09 11.89 -38.51
CA ASP A 327 22.28 12.77 -37.37
C ASP A 327 21.03 13.57 -36.90
N VAL A 328 21.13 14.11 -35.67
CA VAL A 328 20.41 15.22 -35.02
C VAL A 328 19.08 14.97 -34.25
N GLY A 329 19.16 14.99 -32.90
CA GLY A 329 18.27 15.81 -32.03
C GLY A 329 17.53 15.19 -30.82
N TYR A 330 18.20 15.06 -29.65
CA TYR A 330 17.76 15.17 -28.20
C TYR A 330 16.34 14.71 -27.74
N THR A 331 16.06 14.00 -26.63
CA THR A 331 16.79 13.46 -25.45
C THR A 331 15.84 12.65 -24.53
N VAL A 332 16.19 11.41 -24.16
CA VAL A 332 15.84 10.71 -22.88
C VAL A 332 16.87 9.57 -22.66
N SER A 333 18.13 9.87 -22.33
CA SER A 333 19.19 8.84 -22.21
C SER A 333 20.13 8.98 -21.01
N ASP A 334 19.80 9.82 -20.03
CA ASP A 334 20.73 10.17 -18.94
C ASP A 334 20.90 9.08 -17.86
N GLU A 335 20.14 7.97 -17.90
CA GLU A 335 20.31 6.91 -16.91
C GLU A 335 21.44 5.89 -17.23
N LYS A 336 21.97 5.87 -18.46
CA LYS A 336 22.92 4.83 -18.90
C LYS A 336 24.39 5.25 -18.97
N VAL A 337 24.70 6.53 -18.78
CA VAL A 337 26.06 7.09 -18.90
C VAL A 337 26.59 7.58 -17.54
N CYS A 338 27.92 7.54 -17.37
CA CYS A 338 28.61 7.92 -16.15
C CYS A 338 28.22 9.36 -15.74
N PRO A 339 27.83 9.61 -14.48
CA PRO A 339 27.38 10.93 -14.04
C PRO A 339 28.49 12.00 -14.02
N ILE A 340 29.75 11.60 -14.25
CA ILE A 340 30.91 12.50 -14.25
C ILE A 340 31.26 12.96 -15.66
N CYS A 341 31.51 12.02 -16.57
CA CYS A 341 31.87 12.37 -17.95
C CYS A 341 30.67 12.45 -18.90
N LEU A 342 29.49 11.99 -18.48
CA LEU A 342 28.24 11.95 -19.25
C LEU A 342 28.37 11.25 -20.62
N THR A 343 29.45 10.50 -20.81
CA THR A 343 29.85 9.95 -22.11
C THR A 343 30.01 8.43 -22.02
N ASN A 344 30.81 7.96 -21.05
CA ASN A 344 31.15 6.55 -20.94
C ASN A 344 30.05 5.76 -20.20
N PRO A 345 29.85 4.46 -20.52
CA PRO A 345 28.91 3.62 -19.79
C PRO A 345 29.30 3.43 -18.33
N LYS A 346 28.31 3.21 -17.48
CA LYS A 346 28.48 2.85 -16.06
C LYS A 346 28.98 1.40 -15.95
N ASP A 347 30.28 1.21 -15.74
CA ASP A 347 30.93 -0.11 -15.67
C ASP A 347 31.87 -0.27 -14.47
N MET A 348 31.75 0.61 -13.48
CA MET A 348 32.41 0.54 -12.18
C MET A 348 31.39 0.84 -11.08
N ALA A 349 31.34 -0.03 -10.06
CA ALA A 349 30.44 0.08 -8.91
C ALA A 349 31.23 0.39 -7.64
N PHE A 350 30.68 1.28 -6.81
CA PHE A 350 31.16 1.51 -5.44
C PHE A 350 30.40 0.64 -4.45
N GLN A 351 30.94 0.49 -3.24
CA GLN A 351 30.30 -0.28 -2.17
C GLN A 351 28.92 0.25 -1.73
N CYS A 352 28.58 1.50 -2.08
CA CYS A 352 27.26 2.08 -1.86
C CYS A 352 26.23 1.72 -2.95
N GLY A 353 26.61 0.92 -3.95
CA GLY A 353 25.74 0.50 -5.06
C GLY A 353 25.63 1.48 -6.23
N HIS A 354 26.14 2.70 -6.09
CA HIS A 354 26.17 3.68 -7.18
C HIS A 354 27.31 3.42 -8.17
N LEU A 355 27.13 3.90 -9.40
CA LEU A 355 27.94 3.50 -10.55
C LEU A 355 28.56 4.71 -11.27
N THR A 356 29.80 4.53 -11.75
CA THR A 356 30.52 5.42 -12.68
C THR A 356 31.15 4.61 -13.81
N CYS A 357 31.82 5.27 -14.76
CA CYS A 357 32.70 4.56 -15.69
C CYS A 357 34.06 4.26 -15.03
N ARG A 358 34.77 3.28 -15.56
CA ARG A 358 36.12 2.86 -15.14
C ARG A 358 37.18 3.96 -15.23
N GLU A 359 36.95 4.99 -16.06
CA GLU A 359 37.90 6.09 -16.24
C GLU A 359 37.70 7.17 -15.19
N CYS A 360 36.45 7.42 -14.76
CA CYS A 360 36.14 8.45 -13.77
C CYS A 360 36.17 7.91 -12.34
N GLY A 361 35.80 6.66 -12.11
CA GLY A 361 35.67 6.09 -10.76
C GLY A 361 36.95 6.08 -9.92
N PRO A 362 38.11 5.65 -10.45
CA PRO A 362 39.34 5.50 -9.65
C PRO A 362 39.93 6.81 -9.10
N THR A 363 39.45 7.97 -9.57
CA THR A 363 39.93 9.28 -9.10
C THR A 363 39.08 9.87 -7.97
N LEU A 364 38.02 9.16 -7.53
CA LEU A 364 37.08 9.64 -6.53
C LEU A 364 37.38 9.08 -5.14
N SER A 365 37.38 9.95 -4.13
CA SER A 365 37.43 9.55 -2.71
C SER A 365 36.05 9.44 -2.06
N THR A 366 35.01 10.02 -2.68
CA THR A 366 33.61 10.00 -2.21
C THR A 366 32.65 9.77 -3.37
N CYS A 367 31.59 9.01 -3.13
CA CYS A 367 30.58 8.73 -4.15
C CYS A 367 29.89 10.04 -4.62
N PRO A 368 29.80 10.31 -5.93
CA PRO A 368 29.21 11.54 -6.45
C PRO A 368 27.69 11.60 -6.27
N VAL A 369 27.04 10.46 -5.99
CA VAL A 369 25.58 10.36 -5.84
C VAL A 369 25.16 10.49 -4.37
N CYS A 370 25.73 9.66 -3.48
CA CYS A 370 25.33 9.64 -2.06
C CYS A 370 26.37 10.21 -1.09
N ARG A 371 27.53 10.67 -1.57
CA ARG A 371 28.62 11.29 -0.78
C ARG A 371 29.27 10.40 0.29
N VAL A 372 28.97 9.10 0.30
CA VAL A 372 29.65 8.11 1.16
C VAL A 372 31.13 7.97 0.72
N PRO A 373 32.10 7.92 1.65
CA PRO A 373 33.52 7.67 1.32
C PRO A 373 33.68 6.35 0.55
N ILE A 374 34.49 6.31 -0.50
CA ILE A 374 34.70 5.08 -1.30
C ILE A 374 35.78 4.24 -0.61
N THR A 375 35.42 3.02 -0.22
CA THR A 375 36.35 2.06 0.42
C THR A 375 36.55 0.81 -0.43
N HIS A 376 35.62 0.50 -1.35
CA HIS A 376 35.76 -0.56 -2.33
C HIS A 376 35.13 -0.15 -3.66
N GLU A 377 35.78 -0.55 -4.75
CA GLU A 377 35.29 -0.40 -6.11
C GLU A 377 35.41 -1.74 -6.86
N ALA A 378 34.49 -1.99 -7.79
CA ALA A 378 34.47 -3.21 -8.59
C ALA A 378 34.14 -2.89 -10.06
N LEU A 379 34.93 -3.44 -10.98
CA LEU A 379 34.63 -3.38 -12.41
C LEU A 379 33.53 -4.39 -12.76
N LEU A 380 32.51 -3.92 -13.47
CA LEU A 380 31.42 -4.76 -13.95
C LEU A 380 31.81 -5.41 -15.28
N VAL A 381 32.09 -6.71 -15.26
CA VAL A 381 32.35 -7.50 -16.47
C VAL A 381 31.07 -8.23 -16.88
N ARG A 382 30.61 -8.02 -18.12
CA ARG A 382 29.50 -8.80 -18.69
C ARG A 382 29.96 -10.25 -18.90
N ARG A 383 29.35 -11.22 -18.20
CA ARG A 383 29.53 -12.65 -18.51
C ARG A 383 28.84 -12.97 -19.84
N ALA A 384 29.61 -13.40 -20.85
CA ALA A 384 29.07 -14.10 -22.01
C ALA A 384 28.69 -15.54 -21.61
N ARG A 385 27.52 -16.03 -22.02
CA ARG A 385 27.11 -17.43 -21.84
C ARG A 385 27.98 -18.33 -22.72
N PRO A 386 28.69 -19.35 -22.18
CA PRO A 386 29.35 -20.36 -23.01
C PRO A 386 28.33 -21.38 -23.52
N SER A 387 28.46 -21.74 -24.80
CA SER A 387 27.79 -22.87 -25.44
C SER A 387 28.28 -24.21 -24.88
N GLU A 388 27.41 -25.21 -24.86
CA GLU A 388 27.57 -26.59 -24.41
C GLU A 388 28.88 -27.27 -24.90
N ALA A 389 29.68 -27.81 -23.98
CA ALA A 389 30.40 -29.09 -24.09
C ALA A 389 31.26 -29.38 -22.82
N GLU A 390 30.92 -30.49 -22.16
CA GLU A 390 31.69 -31.42 -21.29
C GLU A 390 32.58 -30.94 -20.09
N ASP A 391 32.33 -31.64 -18.98
CA ASP A 391 32.82 -31.68 -17.56
C ASP A 391 34.36 -31.83 -17.30
N PRO A 392 34.93 -31.76 -16.05
CA PRO A 392 34.34 -31.57 -14.69
C PRO A 392 35.16 -30.58 -13.77
N PRO A 393 35.07 -30.57 -12.41
CA PRO A 393 34.94 -29.33 -11.61
C PRO A 393 36.27 -28.74 -11.09
N PHE A 394 36.36 -27.41 -10.95
CA PHE A 394 37.49 -26.76 -10.26
C PHE A 394 37.08 -25.64 -9.28
N HIS A 395 37.80 -25.66 -8.15
CA HIS A 395 37.62 -24.95 -6.88
C HIS A 395 37.94 -23.44 -6.90
N PRO A 396 37.47 -22.67 -5.90
CA PRO A 396 37.79 -21.24 -5.77
C PRO A 396 39.25 -21.00 -5.35
N ILE A 397 39.92 -20.09 -6.06
CA ILE A 397 41.22 -19.52 -5.67
C ILE A 397 40.96 -18.14 -5.08
N TRP A 398 41.31 -17.98 -3.81
CA TRP A 398 41.31 -16.68 -3.13
C TRP A 398 42.70 -16.06 -3.27
N TYR A 399 42.77 -14.84 -3.78
CA TYR A 399 43.93 -13.97 -3.56
C TYR A 399 43.59 -13.05 -2.40
N GLN A 400 44.31 -13.20 -1.29
CA GLN A 400 44.41 -12.21 -0.22
C GLN A 400 45.60 -11.30 -0.55
N GLU A 401 45.40 -9.99 -0.37
CA GLU A 401 46.46 -9.10 0.12
C GLU A 401 46.28 -8.89 1.63
#